data_AF-A0A2H3B3K1-F1
#
_entry.id   AF-A0A2H3B3K1-F1
#
_cell.length_a   1.000
_cell.length_b   1.000
_cell.length_c   1.000
_cell.angle_alpha   90.00
_cell.angle_beta   90.00
_cell.angle_gamma   90.00
#
_symmetry.space_group_name_H-M   'P 1'
#
loop_
_entity.id
_entity.type
_entity.pdbx_description
1 polymer ?
#
loop_
_entity_poly.entity_id
_entity_poly.type
_entity_poly.pdbx_seq_one_letter_code
_entity_poly.pdbx_strand_id
1 'polypeptide(L)'
;MGAPPVHPDEPRQPPSSHDSSDESDSDEEDEPRHIKWDQDNPLPKNAPAYKHKEREIFLKAEQQKFDTSMQNRALDNYNNALACWESQPGRLPPSLPSVMVAGNLERDNGFWGMLGPGLLYVCKYNVVLAHSEAVGAAHALEGGKAIHPPSSLELQPNPRGFPMNIREITRMVRDICTRQPRWWNLLYLLADFHRIASNVRLEYCDLTMQTAVIRLDDEWADIRAQFDSMDPPDFIPLPQSCLTSNPHNANHSTGLVCPINGTIDQWYHYIAHHMHPGGRSTPSGIGMDTSFQVSIPHTWGYLLSMALSLENDHHGTCSTYSQIFAGIMAHPRWYSLRMDEINLSKGGSTIRIAESSNVLERMEWDAQGRDLSEDDVIKHLAVNGITQAMIDSAYPYGVTFIDRGLSTDSSHADFYLDINQHHHVLLDTYSIPPMIDAHQGWWYPDAHDDFEAPERWVGESSSTSLDCPVFDWFHVGEHYAYEWLAERPPPIGLASCVLSPQSLPLSVDEDVVMDLNMNGTLPITGPNLTLTGNVPCQDGTIAMAIAQMGGSIDASAQVATTHEDFDVGHLTLSVTDNTMQDDHSTFPTTRLDDVVKDSLTEIPKGGV
;
A
#
# COMPACT_ATOMS: atom_id res chain seq x y z
N MET A 1 23.50 -10.80 1.99
CA MET A 1 23.31 -9.80 3.06
C MET A 1 24.57 -8.95 3.12
N GLY A 2 24.54 -7.72 2.59
CA GLY A 2 25.69 -6.80 2.66
C GLY A 2 25.98 -6.37 4.10
N ALA A 3 27.17 -5.79 4.34
CA ALA A 3 27.51 -5.21 5.63
C ALA A 3 26.50 -4.07 5.98
N PRO A 4 26.11 -3.92 7.26
CA PRO A 4 25.20 -2.85 7.66
C PRO A 4 25.80 -1.48 7.33
N PRO A 5 25.00 -0.53 6.84
CA PRO A 5 25.42 0.87 6.68
C PRO A 5 25.89 1.41 8.03
N VAL A 6 27.10 1.93 8.11
CA VAL A 6 27.62 2.58 9.32
C VAL A 6 27.38 4.07 9.18
N HIS A 7 26.62 4.65 10.11
CA HIS A 7 26.39 6.10 10.14
C HIS A 7 27.72 6.83 10.42
N PRO A 8 28.00 8.01 9.84
CA PRO A 8 29.26 8.73 10.10
C PRO A 8 29.50 9.06 11.59
N ASP A 9 28.44 9.11 12.40
CA ASP A 9 28.53 9.31 13.86
C ASP A 9 28.74 8.01 14.66
N GLU A 10 28.63 6.83 14.05
CA GLU A 10 28.94 5.58 14.72
C GLU A 10 30.46 5.43 14.88
N PRO A 11 30.96 5.13 16.10
CA PRO A 11 32.39 4.94 16.32
C PRO A 11 32.91 3.82 15.43
N ARG A 12 33.85 4.13 14.52
CA ARG A 12 34.53 3.10 13.73
C ARG A 12 35.22 2.14 14.69
N GLN A 13 34.80 0.88 14.68
CA GLN A 13 35.57 -0.17 15.32
C GLN A 13 36.95 -0.22 14.65
N PRO A 14 38.05 -0.30 15.41
CA PRO A 14 39.38 -0.41 14.82
C PRO A 14 39.39 -1.61 13.88
N PRO A 15 39.96 -1.47 12.67
CA PRO A 15 39.92 -2.52 11.66
C PRO A 15 40.44 -3.82 12.28
N SER A 16 39.62 -4.87 12.24
CA SER A 16 40.09 -6.19 12.62
C SER A 16 41.21 -6.54 11.66
N SER A 17 42.37 -6.89 12.21
CA SER A 17 43.58 -7.19 11.45
C SER A 17 43.38 -8.45 10.61
N HIS A 18 42.74 -8.31 9.45
CA HIS A 18 42.69 -9.35 8.44
C HIS A 18 43.67 -8.96 7.33
N ASP A 19 44.73 -9.75 7.22
CA ASP A 19 45.77 -9.68 6.17
C ASP A 19 45.14 -9.75 4.77
N SER A 20 44.81 -8.60 4.18
CA SER A 20 44.65 -8.46 2.73
C SER A 20 45.69 -7.45 2.25
N SER A 21 46.72 -7.99 1.61
CA SER A 21 47.83 -7.25 1.00
C SER A 21 47.37 -6.49 -0.24
N ASP A 22 46.63 -5.41 -0.04
CA ASP A 22 46.45 -4.40 -1.09
C ASP A 22 47.36 -3.22 -0.78
N GLU A 23 48.02 -2.69 -1.80
CA GLU A 23 49.01 -1.62 -1.69
C GLU A 23 48.34 -0.38 -1.09
N SER A 24 48.39 -0.32 0.23
CA SER A 24 48.06 0.84 1.02
C SER A 24 49.05 1.90 0.58
N ASP A 25 48.59 2.83 -0.26
CA ASP A 25 49.09 4.19 -0.29
C ASP A 25 49.04 4.65 1.16
N SER A 26 50.13 4.36 1.88
CA SER A 26 50.27 4.76 3.26
C SER A 26 50.33 6.26 3.17
N ASP A 27 49.20 6.88 3.51
CA ASP A 27 49.16 8.19 4.13
C ASP A 27 50.05 8.11 5.39
N GLU A 28 51.37 7.96 5.20
CA GLU A 28 52.37 8.38 6.16
C GLU A 28 51.93 9.78 6.49
N GLU A 29 51.41 9.94 7.71
CA GLU A 29 50.86 11.20 8.18
C GLU A 29 51.93 12.27 7.98
N ASP A 30 51.81 12.98 6.85
CA ASP A 30 52.80 13.91 6.35
C ASP A 30 53.01 14.91 7.47
N GLU A 31 54.18 14.83 8.12
CA GLU A 31 54.52 15.58 9.31
C GLU A 31 54.07 17.05 9.11
N PRO A 32 53.27 17.63 10.02
CA PRO A 32 52.62 18.91 9.78
C PRO A 32 53.60 19.93 9.20
N ARG A 33 53.25 20.54 8.05
CA ARG A 33 54.17 21.34 7.24
C ARG A 33 54.99 22.37 8.03
N HIS A 34 54.39 22.96 9.08
CA HIS A 34 55.06 23.94 9.94
C HIS A 34 56.17 23.30 10.80
N ILE A 35 56.03 22.03 11.22
CA ILE A 35 57.06 21.27 11.95
C ILE A 35 58.22 20.96 11.00
N LYS A 36 57.92 20.41 9.81
CA LYS A 36 58.93 20.12 8.79
C LYS A 36 59.72 21.37 8.39
N TRP A 37 59.01 22.49 8.17
CA TRP A 37 59.64 23.77 7.87
C TRP A 37 60.52 24.28 9.01
N ASP A 38 60.07 24.10 10.27
CA ASP A 38 60.84 24.50 11.46
C ASP A 38 62.17 23.73 11.57
N GLN A 39 62.13 22.42 11.31
CA GLN A 39 63.30 21.52 11.32
C GLN A 39 64.26 21.82 10.18
N ASP A 40 63.75 22.06 8.97
CA ASP A 40 64.56 22.33 7.77
C ASP A 40 65.21 23.72 7.78
N ASN A 41 64.69 24.66 8.59
CA ASN A 41 65.14 26.06 8.61
C ASN A 41 65.52 26.53 10.04
N PRO A 42 66.54 25.93 10.67
CA PRO A 42 66.96 26.34 12.01
C PRO A 42 67.62 27.73 11.98
N LEU A 43 67.07 28.67 12.75
CA LEU A 43 67.74 29.95 12.99
C LEU A 43 69.02 29.75 13.83
N PRO A 44 70.15 30.38 13.45
CA PRO A 44 71.36 30.39 14.27
C PRO A 44 71.08 30.94 15.67
N LYS A 45 71.74 30.38 16.70
CA LYS A 45 71.59 30.82 18.10
C LYS A 45 71.93 32.30 18.34
N ASN A 46 72.69 32.92 17.44
CA ASN A 46 73.10 34.32 17.48
C ASN A 46 72.24 35.23 16.58
N ALA A 47 71.11 34.75 16.05
CA ALA A 47 70.22 35.58 15.24
C ALA A 47 69.63 36.73 16.09
N PRO A 48 69.43 37.92 15.50
CA PRO A 48 68.75 39.02 16.19
C PRO A 48 67.36 38.63 16.69
N ALA A 49 66.95 39.13 17.86
CA ALA A 49 65.68 38.80 18.49
C ALA A 49 64.44 39.01 17.59
N TYR A 50 64.48 39.99 16.68
CA TYR A 50 63.36 40.22 15.75
C TYR A 50 63.16 39.05 14.79
N LYS A 51 64.22 38.34 14.37
CA LYS A 51 64.11 37.16 13.48
C LYS A 51 63.46 35.97 14.18
N HIS A 52 63.74 35.79 15.47
CA HIS A 52 63.05 34.77 16.28
C HIS A 52 61.56 35.07 16.40
N LYS A 53 61.19 36.34 16.61
CA LYS A 53 59.78 36.77 16.67
C LYS A 53 59.06 36.62 15.32
N GLU A 54 59.72 36.98 14.21
CA GLU A 54 59.17 36.77 12.86
C GLU A 54 58.94 35.28 12.57
N ARG A 55 59.89 34.41 12.93
CA ARG A 55 59.72 32.95 12.82
C ARG A 55 58.56 32.45 13.67
N GLU A 56 58.42 32.90 14.91
CA GLU A 56 57.30 32.51 15.78
C GLU A 56 55.94 32.91 15.18
N ILE A 57 55.82 34.14 14.65
CA ILE A 57 54.60 34.62 13.99
C ILE A 57 54.29 33.78 12.75
N PHE A 58 55.30 33.49 11.93
CA PHE A 58 55.16 32.66 10.74
C PHE A 58 54.71 31.23 11.08
N LEU A 59 55.36 30.58 12.05
CA LEU A 59 55.00 29.23 12.49
C LEU A 59 53.57 29.17 13.03
N LYS A 60 53.14 30.17 13.81
CA LYS A 60 51.75 30.26 14.29
C LYS A 60 50.75 30.40 13.14
N ALA A 61 51.07 31.21 12.13
CA ALA A 61 50.21 31.36 10.96
C ALA A 61 50.14 30.06 10.13
N GLU A 62 51.26 29.36 9.93
CA GLU A 62 51.28 28.08 9.22
C GLU A 62 50.60 26.95 10.02
N GLN A 63 50.75 26.91 11.34
CA GLN A 63 49.96 26.02 12.22
C GLN A 63 48.46 26.28 12.03
N GLN A 64 48.01 27.53 12.13
CA GLN A 64 46.60 27.88 11.97
C GLN A 64 46.05 27.46 10.59
N LYS A 65 46.83 27.64 9.52
CA LYS A 65 46.46 27.15 8.18
C LYS A 65 46.36 25.63 8.14
N PHE A 66 47.30 24.91 8.76
CA PHE A 66 47.28 23.46 8.86
C PHE A 66 46.04 22.98 9.62
N ASP A 67 45.73 23.58 10.78
CA ASP A 67 44.55 23.23 11.58
C ASP A 67 43.25 23.49 10.80
N THR A 68 43.16 24.63 10.10
CA THR A 68 42.02 24.94 9.22
C THR A 68 41.90 23.92 8.10
N SER A 69 43.02 23.52 7.49
CA SER A 69 43.04 22.50 6.44
C SER A 69 42.61 21.12 6.97
N MET A 70 43.02 20.75 8.18
CA MET A 70 42.62 19.50 8.84
C MET A 70 41.13 19.52 9.17
N GLN A 71 40.61 20.64 9.69
CA GLN A 71 39.19 20.80 9.95
C GLN A 71 38.36 20.71 8.66
N ASN A 72 38.78 21.39 7.58
CA ASN A 72 38.11 21.30 6.29
C ASN A 72 38.14 19.88 5.73
N ARG A 73 39.30 19.20 5.78
CA ARG A 73 39.42 17.80 5.34
C ARG A 73 38.53 16.88 6.18
N ALA A 74 38.45 17.08 7.49
CA ALA A 74 37.56 16.31 8.37
C ALA A 74 36.08 16.54 8.02
N LEU A 75 35.70 17.79 7.75
CA LEU A 75 34.35 18.15 7.32
C LEU A 75 34.02 17.56 5.94
N ASP A 76 34.94 17.62 4.99
CA ASP A 76 34.79 17.01 3.66
C ASP A 76 34.65 15.49 3.77
N ASN A 77 35.48 14.84 4.60
CA ASN A 77 35.38 13.42 4.87
C ASN A 77 34.05 13.04 5.52
N TYR A 78 33.56 13.84 6.46
CA TYR A 78 32.25 13.66 7.10
C TYR A 78 31.12 13.79 6.08
N ASN A 79 31.12 14.87 5.28
CA ASN A 79 30.12 15.11 4.25
C ASN A 79 30.12 14.02 3.17
N ASN A 80 31.31 13.53 2.78
CA ASN A 80 31.44 12.41 1.85
C ASN A 80 30.89 11.12 2.47
N ALA A 81 31.16 10.84 3.75
CA ALA A 81 30.63 9.67 4.44
C ALA A 81 29.09 9.74 4.58
N LEU A 82 28.56 10.91 4.93
CA LEU A 82 27.12 11.15 5.01
C LEU A 82 26.46 10.98 3.63
N ALA A 83 27.01 11.58 2.58
CA ALA A 83 26.49 11.44 1.22
C ALA A 83 26.51 9.98 0.72
N CYS A 84 27.56 9.22 1.08
CA CYS A 84 27.62 7.78 0.82
C CYS A 84 26.51 7.05 1.56
N TRP A 85 26.32 7.32 2.85
CA TRP A 85 25.27 6.70 3.66
C TRP A 85 23.86 7.01 3.13
N GLU A 86 23.56 8.27 2.83
CA GLU A 86 22.26 8.71 2.28
C GLU A 86 21.96 8.13 0.89
N SER A 87 22.99 7.72 0.14
CA SER A 87 22.84 7.11 -1.18
C SER A 87 22.59 5.60 -1.14
N GLN A 88 22.76 4.97 0.02
CA GLN A 88 22.53 3.53 0.14
C GLN A 88 21.03 3.25 0.24
N PRO A 89 20.52 2.19 -0.43
CA PRO A 89 19.10 1.82 -0.41
C PRO A 89 18.60 1.29 0.95
N GLY A 90 19.37 1.47 2.03
CA GLY A 90 19.10 0.88 3.33
C GLY A 90 19.19 -0.65 3.30
N ARG A 91 19.12 -1.26 4.49
CA ARG A 91 18.88 -2.70 4.59
C ARG A 91 17.39 -2.94 4.35
N LEU A 92 17.06 -3.79 3.38
CA LEU A 92 15.70 -4.26 3.20
C LEU A 92 15.32 -5.17 4.39
N PRO A 93 14.28 -4.82 5.17
CA PRO A 93 13.69 -5.73 6.14
C PRO A 93 13.26 -7.02 5.43
N PRO A 94 13.40 -8.20 6.06
CA PRO A 94 12.96 -9.47 5.47
C PRO A 94 11.47 -9.48 5.08
N SER A 95 10.67 -8.67 5.77
CA SER A 95 9.24 -8.52 5.53
C SER A 95 8.90 -7.63 4.34
N LEU A 96 9.82 -6.83 3.81
CA LEU A 96 9.54 -6.05 2.60
C LEU A 96 9.86 -6.88 1.35
N PRO A 97 8.98 -6.88 0.35
CA PRO A 97 9.24 -7.58 -0.89
C PRO A 97 10.46 -6.97 -1.57
N SER A 98 11.25 -7.84 -2.19
CA SER A 98 12.44 -7.44 -2.93
C SER A 98 12.45 -8.06 -4.31
N VAL A 99 13.03 -7.34 -5.26
CA VAL A 99 13.11 -7.73 -6.66
C VAL A 99 14.54 -7.55 -7.17
N MET A 100 14.99 -8.50 -7.99
CA MET A 100 16.30 -8.41 -8.64
C MET A 100 16.18 -7.58 -9.91
N VAL A 101 16.78 -6.38 -9.92
CA VAL A 101 16.81 -5.49 -11.09
C VAL A 101 18.24 -5.27 -11.53
N ALA A 102 18.55 -5.65 -12.77
CA ALA A 102 19.90 -5.54 -13.33
C ALA A 102 21.02 -6.15 -12.45
N GLY A 103 20.70 -7.23 -11.72
CA GLY A 103 21.65 -7.91 -10.84
C GLY A 103 21.74 -7.34 -9.42
N ASN A 104 21.01 -6.28 -9.09
CA ASN A 104 20.92 -5.72 -7.75
C ASN A 104 19.59 -6.10 -7.08
N LEU A 105 19.64 -6.47 -5.80
CA LEU A 105 18.46 -6.68 -4.99
C LEU A 105 17.94 -5.32 -4.52
N GLU A 106 16.75 -4.95 -4.98
CA GLU A 106 16.08 -3.69 -4.66
C GLU A 106 14.77 -3.98 -3.91
N ARG A 107 14.24 -3.00 -3.15
CA ARG A 107 12.86 -3.04 -2.64
C ARG A 107 11.90 -3.12 -3.82
N ASP A 108 10.90 -4.00 -3.76
CA ASP A 108 9.81 -4.02 -4.73
C ASP A 108 8.85 -2.84 -4.50
N ASN A 109 8.88 -1.87 -5.40
CA ASN A 109 8.05 -0.67 -5.34
C ASN A 109 6.60 -0.92 -5.78
N GLY A 110 6.24 -2.14 -6.17
CA GLY A 110 4.84 -2.52 -6.34
C GLY A 110 4.08 -2.54 -5.03
N PHE A 111 4.78 -2.64 -3.88
CA PHE A 111 4.21 -2.66 -2.53
C PHE A 111 2.95 -3.52 -2.43
N TRP A 112 2.96 -4.67 -3.11
CA TRP A 112 1.85 -5.63 -3.11
C TRP A 112 0.46 -5.05 -3.43
N GLY A 113 0.37 -4.04 -4.29
CA GLY A 113 -0.91 -3.42 -4.64
C GLY A 113 -1.36 -2.33 -3.67
N MET A 114 -0.52 -1.95 -2.71
CA MET A 114 -0.77 -0.79 -1.84
C MET A 114 -0.68 0.56 -2.58
N LEU A 115 -0.46 0.59 -3.90
CA LEU A 115 -0.37 1.83 -4.67
C LEU A 115 -1.72 2.55 -4.74
N GLY A 116 -1.69 3.85 -4.55
CA GLY A 116 -2.87 4.71 -4.69
C GLY A 116 -3.35 4.84 -6.14
N PRO A 117 -4.57 5.34 -6.36
CA PRO A 117 -5.09 5.63 -7.69
C PRO A 117 -4.20 6.67 -8.39
N GLY A 118 -4.11 6.56 -9.72
CA GLY A 118 -3.26 7.45 -10.52
C GLY A 118 -1.78 7.02 -10.60
N LEU A 119 -1.41 5.89 -9.97
CA LEU A 119 -0.09 5.28 -10.09
C LEU A 119 -0.11 4.01 -10.93
N LEU A 120 0.99 3.74 -11.64
CA LEU A 120 1.19 2.52 -12.41
C LEU A 120 2.54 1.89 -12.06
N TYR A 121 2.52 0.64 -11.62
CA TYR A 121 3.74 -0.14 -11.41
C TYR A 121 4.14 -0.93 -12.65
N VAL A 122 5.39 -0.73 -13.10
CA VAL A 122 6.00 -1.48 -14.19
C VAL A 122 7.02 -2.45 -13.62
N CYS A 123 6.53 -3.65 -13.25
CA CYS A 123 7.30 -4.71 -12.58
C CYS A 123 8.66 -5.01 -13.23
N LYS A 124 8.71 -5.08 -14.58
CA LYS A 124 9.94 -5.35 -15.33
C LYS A 124 11.12 -4.43 -14.95
N TYR A 125 10.84 -3.21 -14.55
CA TYR A 125 11.87 -2.22 -14.22
C TYR A 125 11.82 -1.74 -12.77
N ASN A 126 10.91 -2.29 -11.96
CA ASN A 126 10.63 -1.83 -10.60
C ASN A 126 10.31 -0.31 -10.54
N VAL A 127 9.61 0.22 -11.55
CA VAL A 127 9.31 1.66 -11.66
C VAL A 127 7.85 1.93 -11.37
N VAL A 128 7.57 2.93 -10.53
CA VAL A 128 6.23 3.49 -10.31
C VAL A 128 6.10 4.79 -11.11
N LEU A 129 5.09 4.87 -11.96
CA LEU A 129 4.77 6.05 -12.74
C LEU A 129 3.56 6.74 -12.10
N ALA A 130 3.43 8.06 -12.29
CA ALA A 130 2.31 8.84 -11.77
C ALA A 130 1.64 9.67 -12.86
N HIS A 131 0.33 9.90 -12.70
CA HIS A 131 -0.47 10.84 -13.48
C HIS A 131 -0.34 10.59 -15.00
N SER A 132 -0.09 11.64 -15.80
CA SER A 132 0.00 11.55 -17.27
C SER A 132 1.03 10.52 -17.77
N GLU A 133 2.08 10.25 -16.98
CA GLU A 133 3.09 9.24 -17.34
C GLU A 133 2.54 7.83 -17.16
N ALA A 134 1.81 7.60 -16.07
CA ALA A 134 1.11 6.35 -15.83
C ALA A 134 0.02 6.14 -16.89
N VAL A 135 -0.74 7.17 -17.28
CA VAL A 135 -1.76 7.09 -18.36
C VAL A 135 -1.11 6.73 -19.69
N GLY A 136 -0.04 7.45 -20.07
CA GLY A 136 0.66 7.18 -21.33
C GLY A 136 1.27 5.78 -21.38
N ALA A 137 1.78 5.30 -20.25
CA ALA A 137 2.32 3.96 -20.10
C ALA A 137 1.22 2.88 -20.14
N ALA A 138 0.07 3.11 -19.49
CA ALA A 138 -1.09 2.24 -19.56
C ALA A 138 -1.57 2.08 -21.02
N HIS A 139 -1.78 3.17 -21.75
CA HIS A 139 -2.16 3.08 -23.17
C HIS A 139 -1.11 2.38 -24.05
N ALA A 140 0.19 2.54 -23.74
CA ALA A 140 1.23 1.81 -24.44
C ALA A 140 1.10 0.30 -24.22
N LEU A 141 0.87 -0.13 -22.98
CA LEU A 141 0.66 -1.54 -22.61
C LEU A 141 -0.62 -2.12 -23.24
N GLU A 142 -1.71 -1.34 -23.31
CA GLU A 142 -2.94 -1.72 -24.03
C GLU A 142 -2.66 -2.01 -25.50
N GLY A 143 -1.82 -1.20 -26.13
CA GLY A 143 -1.38 -1.40 -27.51
C GLY A 143 -0.35 -2.51 -27.69
N GLY A 144 -0.02 -3.28 -26.65
CA GLY A 144 1.03 -4.30 -26.68
C GLY A 144 2.43 -3.72 -26.92
N LYS A 145 2.63 -2.42 -26.69
CA LYS A 145 3.93 -1.77 -26.85
C LYS A 145 4.75 -1.97 -25.58
N ALA A 146 6.01 -2.34 -25.76
CA ALA A 146 6.95 -2.35 -24.66
C ALA A 146 7.09 -0.94 -24.08
N ILE A 147 6.85 -0.79 -22.78
CA ILE A 147 7.25 0.42 -22.08
C ILE A 147 8.77 0.43 -22.06
N HIS A 148 9.34 1.49 -22.61
CA HIS A 148 10.73 1.82 -22.39
C HIS A 148 10.82 2.72 -21.17
N PRO A 149 11.67 2.38 -20.18
CA PRO A 149 11.98 3.29 -19.10
C PRO A 149 12.40 4.63 -19.72
N PRO A 150 11.87 5.79 -19.29
CA PRO A 150 12.23 7.07 -19.89
C PRO A 150 13.75 7.20 -19.92
N SER A 151 14.33 7.49 -21.10
CA SER A 151 15.78 7.53 -21.29
C SER A 151 16.51 8.55 -20.39
N SER A 152 15.76 9.42 -19.69
CA SER A 152 16.24 10.36 -18.69
C SER A 152 16.18 9.83 -17.24
N LEU A 153 15.99 8.53 -17.01
CA LEU A 153 15.78 7.96 -15.67
C LEU A 153 16.92 8.26 -14.70
N GLU A 154 18.16 8.23 -15.17
CA GLU A 154 19.33 8.55 -14.34
C GLU A 154 19.37 10.02 -13.91
N LEU A 155 18.64 10.90 -14.62
CA LEU A 155 18.54 12.32 -14.32
C LEU A 155 17.31 12.65 -13.46
N GLN A 156 16.38 11.70 -13.30
CA GLN A 156 15.22 11.92 -12.44
C GLN A 156 15.61 11.85 -10.97
N PRO A 157 14.94 12.62 -10.11
CA PRO A 157 15.27 12.61 -8.70
C PRO A 157 15.00 11.27 -8.02
N ASN A 158 14.13 10.46 -8.62
CA ASN A 158 13.58 9.18 -8.18
C ASN A 158 13.51 8.21 -9.38
N PRO A 159 14.62 7.57 -9.80
CA PRO A 159 14.63 6.71 -10.99
C PRO A 159 13.62 5.56 -10.93
N ARG A 160 13.22 5.10 -9.75
CA ARG A 160 12.22 4.04 -9.61
C ARG A 160 10.80 4.56 -9.37
N GLY A 161 10.57 5.86 -9.47
CA GLY A 161 9.30 6.50 -9.10
C GLY A 161 9.16 6.71 -7.61
N PHE A 162 9.30 5.64 -6.82
CA PHE A 162 9.43 5.80 -5.37
C PHE A 162 10.89 5.97 -4.95
N PRO A 163 11.15 6.75 -3.90
CA PRO A 163 12.51 6.98 -3.41
C PRO A 163 13.06 5.67 -2.84
N MET A 164 14.25 5.29 -3.29
CA MET A 164 14.96 4.09 -2.85
C MET A 164 15.93 4.37 -1.72
N ASN A 165 16.35 5.63 -1.54
CA ASN A 165 17.30 6.07 -0.53
C ASN A 165 16.95 7.48 -0.02
N ILE A 166 17.59 7.90 1.07
CA ILE A 166 17.34 9.20 1.73
C ILE A 166 17.65 10.39 0.80
N ARG A 167 18.69 10.24 -0.04
CA ARG A 167 19.07 11.27 -1.00
C ARG A 167 17.96 11.53 -2.01
N GLU A 168 17.27 10.48 -2.47
CA GLU A 168 16.12 10.61 -3.38
C GLU A 168 14.95 11.33 -2.71
N ILE A 169 14.61 11.01 -1.44
CA ILE A 169 13.58 11.78 -0.68
C ILE A 169 13.95 13.26 -0.64
N THR A 170 15.18 13.57 -0.22
CA THR A 170 15.66 14.95 -0.07
C THR A 170 15.59 15.72 -1.39
N ARG A 171 15.89 15.04 -2.51
CA ARG A 171 15.83 15.64 -3.84
C ARG A 171 14.40 15.83 -4.31
N MET A 172 13.52 14.85 -4.10
CA MET A 172 12.08 14.98 -4.41
C MET A 172 11.46 16.16 -3.65
N VAL A 173 11.67 16.26 -2.34
CA VAL A 173 11.17 17.39 -1.52
C VAL A 173 11.67 18.72 -2.07
N ARG A 174 12.97 18.84 -2.35
CA ARG A 174 13.56 20.06 -2.94
C ARG A 174 12.92 20.42 -4.27
N ASP A 175 12.73 19.44 -5.16
CA ASP A 175 12.17 19.65 -6.49
C ASP A 175 10.69 20.06 -6.42
N ILE A 176 9.93 19.51 -5.44
CA ILE A 176 8.57 19.93 -5.10
C ILE A 176 8.56 21.38 -4.61
N CYS A 177 9.34 21.70 -3.58
CA CYS A 177 9.39 23.05 -3.00
C CYS A 177 9.86 24.12 -4.01
N THR A 178 10.78 23.76 -4.92
CA THR A 178 11.26 24.67 -5.96
C THR A 178 10.44 24.64 -7.25
N ARG A 179 9.38 23.82 -7.31
CA ARG A 179 8.48 23.65 -8.45
C ARG A 179 9.22 23.36 -9.76
N GLN A 180 10.19 22.44 -9.73
CA GLN A 180 10.85 21.97 -10.94
C GLN A 180 9.84 21.37 -11.93
N PRO A 181 10.14 21.30 -13.24
CA PRO A 181 9.27 20.60 -14.19
C PRO A 181 8.91 19.20 -13.68
N ARG A 182 7.61 18.83 -13.73
CA ARG A 182 7.05 17.57 -13.21
C ARG A 182 7.01 17.45 -11.67
N TRP A 183 7.13 18.55 -10.93
CA TRP A 183 7.01 18.54 -9.46
C TRP A 183 5.70 17.92 -8.96
N TRP A 184 4.60 18.01 -9.72
CA TRP A 184 3.32 17.39 -9.38
C TRP A 184 3.39 15.85 -9.38
N ASN A 185 4.11 15.24 -10.33
CA ASN A 185 4.31 13.79 -10.35
C ASN A 185 5.14 13.33 -9.14
N LEU A 186 6.16 14.13 -8.78
CA LEU A 186 6.96 13.88 -7.57
C LEU A 186 6.12 14.03 -6.30
N LEU A 187 5.21 15.00 -6.27
CA LEU A 187 4.30 15.20 -5.14
C LEU A 187 3.36 14.00 -4.95
N TYR A 188 2.74 13.49 -6.02
CA TYR A 188 1.94 12.25 -5.94
C TYR A 188 2.75 11.05 -5.47
N LEU A 189 3.94 10.84 -6.05
CA LEU A 189 4.80 9.72 -5.68
C LEU A 189 5.25 9.81 -4.23
N LEU A 190 5.64 10.99 -3.77
CA LEU A 190 6.07 11.19 -2.37
C LEU A 190 4.90 11.03 -1.41
N ALA A 191 3.71 11.51 -1.78
CA ALA A 191 2.51 11.39 -0.96
C ALA A 191 2.05 9.95 -0.80
N ASP A 192 2.02 9.19 -1.88
CA ASP A 192 1.63 7.79 -1.79
C ASP A 192 2.71 6.95 -1.09
N PHE A 193 3.99 7.27 -1.31
CA PHE A 193 5.09 6.65 -0.58
C PHE A 193 5.00 6.91 0.93
N HIS A 194 4.73 8.14 1.36
CA HIS A 194 4.51 8.47 2.78
C HIS A 194 3.29 7.73 3.33
N ARG A 195 2.16 7.74 2.62
CA ARG A 195 0.95 7.00 3.02
C ARG A 195 1.23 5.50 3.24
N ILE A 196 1.92 4.86 2.30
CA ILE A 196 2.35 3.46 2.40
C ILE A 196 3.25 3.29 3.62
N ALA A 197 4.28 4.13 3.77
CA ALA A 197 5.25 4.04 4.85
C ALA A 197 4.64 4.25 6.25
N SER A 198 3.68 5.17 6.39
CA SER A 198 2.97 5.42 7.65
C SER A 198 1.99 4.31 8.03
N ASN A 199 1.54 3.52 7.04
CA ASN A 199 0.67 2.37 7.27
C ASN A 199 1.44 1.07 7.54
N VAL A 200 2.74 1.01 7.26
CA VAL A 200 3.59 -0.12 7.63
C VAL A 200 4.17 0.11 9.03
N ARG A 201 4.23 -0.93 9.87
CA ARG A 201 4.88 -0.80 11.20
C ARG A 201 6.34 -0.39 10.99
N LEU A 202 6.83 0.58 11.78
CA LEU A 202 8.16 1.18 11.58
C LEU A 202 9.30 0.15 11.56
N GLU A 203 9.19 -0.95 12.32
CA GLU A 203 10.16 -2.06 12.34
C GLU A 203 10.24 -2.87 11.03
N TYR A 204 9.20 -2.79 10.19
CA TYR A 204 9.12 -3.39 8.87
C TYR A 204 9.37 -2.37 7.74
N CYS A 205 9.59 -1.10 8.07
CA CYS A 205 9.98 -0.08 7.10
C CYS A 205 11.48 -0.17 6.84
N ASP A 206 11.90 -0.02 5.57
CA ASP A 206 13.32 0.25 5.30
C ASP A 206 13.72 1.65 5.79
N LEU A 207 15.02 1.94 5.80
CA LEU A 207 15.53 3.23 6.28
C LEU A 207 14.92 4.42 5.52
N THR A 208 14.61 4.25 4.24
CA THR A 208 14.02 5.29 3.38
C THR A 208 12.57 5.56 3.78
N MET A 209 11.76 4.52 4.00
CA MET A 209 10.39 4.61 4.50
C MET A 209 10.35 5.20 5.90
N GLN A 210 11.23 4.76 6.81
CA GLN A 210 11.34 5.35 8.15
C GLN A 210 11.68 6.83 8.07
N THR A 211 12.63 7.21 7.20
CA THR A 211 12.99 8.60 6.98
C THR A 211 11.82 9.40 6.40
N ALA A 212 11.06 8.83 5.47
CA ALA A 212 9.86 9.48 4.95
C ALA A 212 8.85 9.74 6.07
N VAL A 213 8.55 8.77 6.93
CA VAL A 213 7.64 8.97 8.07
C VAL A 213 8.18 10.06 9.00
N ILE A 214 9.40 9.89 9.52
CA ILE A 214 9.98 10.79 10.54
C ILE A 214 10.17 12.21 10.02
N ARG A 215 10.76 12.35 8.83
CA ARG A 215 11.14 13.66 8.30
C ARG A 215 9.95 14.37 7.67
N LEU A 216 9.08 13.64 6.97
CA LEU A 216 7.94 14.29 6.38
C LEU A 216 6.98 14.71 7.47
N ASP A 217 6.73 13.99 8.57
CA ASP A 217 5.74 14.43 9.56
C ASP A 217 5.89 15.92 10.01
N ASP A 218 7.11 16.46 10.07
CA ASP A 218 7.38 17.90 10.32
C ASP A 218 7.13 18.80 9.09
N GLU A 219 7.58 18.38 7.90
CA GLU A 219 7.46 19.13 6.63
C GLU A 219 6.12 18.86 5.88
N TRP A 220 5.34 17.89 6.37
CA TRP A 220 4.22 17.27 5.67
C TRP A 220 3.02 18.18 5.66
N ALA A 221 2.85 19.05 6.66
CA ALA A 221 1.74 20.00 6.66
C ALA A 221 1.71 20.86 5.37
N ASP A 222 2.88 21.33 4.92
CA ASP A 222 3.00 22.15 3.72
C ASP A 222 2.91 21.34 2.43
N ILE A 223 3.47 20.12 2.41
CA ILE A 223 3.41 19.20 1.26
C ILE A 223 1.99 18.65 1.09
N ARG A 224 1.33 18.29 2.19
CA ARG A 224 -0.05 17.82 2.24
C ARG A 224 -1.02 18.91 1.84
N ALA A 225 -0.86 20.14 2.31
CA ALA A 225 -1.71 21.25 1.87
C ALA A 225 -1.61 21.47 0.35
N GLN A 226 -0.42 21.26 -0.24
CA GLN A 226 -0.26 21.28 -1.69
C GLN A 226 -0.96 20.09 -2.35
N PHE A 227 -0.79 18.87 -1.82
CA PHE A 227 -1.45 17.66 -2.33
C PHE A 227 -2.98 17.77 -2.27
N ASP A 228 -3.55 18.18 -1.13
CA ASP A 228 -4.98 18.37 -0.92
C ASP A 228 -5.58 19.47 -1.80
N SER A 229 -4.74 20.37 -2.35
CA SER A 229 -5.17 21.41 -3.29
C SER A 229 -5.18 20.94 -4.75
N MET A 230 -4.64 19.75 -5.03
CA MET A 230 -4.66 19.16 -6.37
C MET A 230 -5.98 18.46 -6.61
N ASP A 231 -6.44 18.51 -7.87
CA ASP A 231 -7.52 17.64 -8.30
C ASP A 231 -7.08 16.18 -8.12
N PRO A 232 -7.97 15.26 -7.72
CA PRO A 232 -7.65 13.84 -7.68
C PRO A 232 -7.16 13.39 -9.06
N PRO A 233 -6.10 12.56 -9.13
CA PRO A 233 -5.55 12.13 -10.40
C PRO A 233 -6.60 11.32 -11.17
N ASP A 234 -6.66 11.49 -12.49
CA ASP A 234 -7.52 10.67 -13.33
C ASP A 234 -7.29 9.19 -13.03
N PHE A 235 -8.39 8.44 -12.90
CA PHE A 235 -8.30 7.00 -12.78
C PHE A 235 -7.62 6.43 -14.04
N ILE A 236 -6.61 5.60 -13.83
CA ILE A 236 -5.83 4.99 -14.89
C ILE A 236 -6.29 3.55 -14.97
N PRO A 237 -7.25 3.21 -15.86
CA PRO A 237 -7.62 1.82 -16.05
C PRO A 237 -6.39 1.06 -16.54
N LEU A 238 -5.99 -0.01 -15.86
CA LEU A 238 -4.92 -0.85 -16.38
C LEU A 238 -5.46 -1.64 -17.59
N PRO A 239 -4.66 -1.76 -18.65
CA PRO A 239 -4.97 -2.57 -19.82
C PRO A 239 -5.51 -3.94 -19.49
N GLN A 240 -6.52 -4.44 -20.22
CA GLN A 240 -7.00 -5.83 -20.08
C GLN A 240 -5.91 -6.89 -20.35
N SER A 241 -4.84 -6.49 -21.05
CA SER A 241 -3.65 -7.30 -21.30
C SER A 241 -2.65 -7.30 -20.13
N CYS A 242 -2.81 -6.41 -19.14
CA CYS A 242 -1.97 -6.28 -17.94
C CYS A 242 -2.52 -7.05 -16.73
N LEU A 243 -3.46 -7.93 -16.99
CA LEU A 243 -4.34 -8.53 -16.03
C LEU A 243 -3.98 -9.99 -15.71
N THR A 244 -3.58 -10.83 -16.65
CA THR A 244 -3.51 -12.31 -16.47
C THR A 244 -2.16 -12.96 -16.03
N SER A 245 -1.41 -12.52 -15.00
CA SER A 245 0.06 -12.75 -14.95
C SER A 245 0.66 -14.09 -14.85
N ASN A 246 0.02 -14.97 -14.13
CA ASN A 246 0.72 -16.15 -13.72
C ASN A 246 -0.09 -17.36 -14.15
N PRO A 247 0.02 -17.77 -15.43
CA PRO A 247 -0.63 -18.98 -15.90
C PRO A 247 -0.09 -20.23 -15.18
N HIS A 248 1.04 -20.15 -14.48
CA HIS A 248 1.59 -21.26 -13.70
C HIS A 248 1.19 -21.29 -12.22
N ASN A 249 0.62 -20.20 -11.67
CA ASN A 249 0.05 -20.19 -10.32
C ASN A 249 -0.99 -19.07 -10.24
N ALA A 250 -2.25 -19.40 -10.55
CA ALA A 250 -3.38 -18.45 -10.55
C ALA A 250 -3.61 -17.77 -9.19
N ASN A 251 -2.99 -18.26 -8.12
CA ASN A 251 -3.02 -17.65 -6.80
C ASN A 251 -1.57 -17.33 -6.43
N HIS A 252 -1.22 -16.05 -6.35
CA HIS A 252 0.07 -15.54 -5.88
C HIS A 252 0.29 -15.81 -4.38
N SER A 253 -0.09 -16.98 -3.89
CA SER A 253 -0.05 -17.28 -2.48
C SER A 253 1.28 -17.86 -2.04
N THR A 254 1.59 -17.66 -0.76
CA THR A 254 2.75 -18.23 -0.06
C THR A 254 2.74 -19.76 0.02
N GLY A 255 1.83 -20.45 -0.69
CA GLY A 255 1.72 -21.91 -0.73
C GLY A 255 1.02 -22.52 0.49
N LEU A 256 0.42 -21.70 1.36
CA LEU A 256 -0.40 -22.20 2.46
C LEU A 256 -1.63 -22.94 1.91
N VAL A 257 -1.93 -24.11 2.47
CA VAL A 257 -3.08 -24.91 2.02
C VAL A 257 -4.38 -24.25 2.49
N CYS A 258 -5.38 -24.18 1.61
CA CYS A 258 -6.72 -23.70 1.97
C CYS A 258 -7.23 -24.47 3.20
N PRO A 259 -7.55 -23.80 4.31
CA PRO A 259 -7.90 -24.46 5.55
C PRO A 259 -9.33 -25.02 5.49
N ILE A 260 -9.47 -26.19 4.85
CA ILE A 260 -10.72 -26.94 4.82
C ILE A 260 -11.08 -27.33 6.25
N ASN A 261 -12.20 -26.80 6.77
CA ASN A 261 -12.62 -26.92 8.17
C ASN A 261 -11.63 -26.33 9.19
N GLY A 262 -10.85 -25.33 8.80
CA GLY A 262 -9.95 -24.66 9.72
C GLY A 262 -10.65 -23.72 10.70
N THR A 263 -9.92 -23.33 11.73
CA THR A 263 -10.34 -22.28 12.67
C THR A 263 -10.43 -20.93 11.96
N ILE A 264 -11.16 -19.98 12.55
CA ILE A 264 -11.24 -18.62 12.00
C ILE A 264 -9.84 -17.98 11.91
N ASP A 265 -8.95 -18.25 12.87
CA ASP A 265 -7.56 -17.81 12.83
C ASP A 265 -6.82 -18.39 11.63
N GLN A 266 -6.94 -19.70 11.37
CA GLN A 266 -6.34 -20.32 10.18
C GLN A 266 -6.83 -19.67 8.87
N TRP A 267 -8.10 -19.25 8.83
CA TRP A 267 -8.64 -18.49 7.71
C TRP A 267 -8.08 -17.08 7.63
N TYR A 268 -7.90 -16.37 8.75
CA TYR A 268 -7.25 -15.07 8.75
C TYR A 268 -5.82 -15.16 8.23
N HIS A 269 -5.03 -16.12 8.71
CA HIS A 269 -3.69 -16.37 8.17
C HIS A 269 -3.76 -16.70 6.69
N TYR A 270 -4.64 -17.62 6.29
CA TYR A 270 -4.81 -17.97 4.88
C TYR A 270 -5.12 -16.74 4.04
N ILE A 271 -6.07 -15.90 4.47
CA ILE A 271 -6.47 -14.67 3.79
C ILE A 271 -5.30 -13.68 3.74
N ALA A 272 -4.64 -13.38 4.85
CA ALA A 272 -3.48 -12.48 4.91
C ALA A 272 -2.35 -12.92 3.97
N HIS A 273 -2.14 -14.23 3.82
CA HIS A 273 -1.08 -14.79 2.97
C HIS A 273 -1.47 -14.97 1.50
N HIS A 274 -2.75 -15.09 1.18
CA HIS A 274 -3.23 -15.36 -0.19
C HIS A 274 -3.86 -14.15 -0.86
N MET A 275 -4.30 -13.20 -0.06
CA MET A 275 -5.05 -12.04 -0.49
C MET A 275 -4.18 -10.82 -0.24
N HIS A 276 -4.23 -9.89 -1.17
CA HIS A 276 -3.48 -8.65 -1.06
C HIS A 276 -4.47 -7.50 -0.90
N PRO A 277 -4.16 -6.51 -0.04
CA PRO A 277 -4.90 -5.25 -0.04
C PRO A 277 -4.86 -4.68 -1.45
N GLY A 278 -6.01 -4.61 -2.11
CA GLY A 278 -6.03 -4.25 -3.53
C GLY A 278 -5.31 -5.25 -4.44
N GLY A 279 -5.47 -6.57 -4.25
CA GLY A 279 -5.08 -7.58 -5.24
C GLY A 279 -6.31 -8.29 -5.84
N ARG A 280 -6.38 -8.54 -7.16
CA ARG A 280 -7.62 -9.06 -7.84
C ARG A 280 -8.07 -10.43 -7.34
N SER A 281 -7.22 -11.12 -6.60
CA SER A 281 -7.53 -12.34 -5.87
C SER A 281 -8.20 -12.12 -4.52
N THR A 282 -8.33 -10.89 -3.99
CA THR A 282 -9.14 -10.68 -2.78
C THR A 282 -10.46 -11.37 -3.03
N PRO A 283 -10.95 -12.19 -2.12
CA PRO A 283 -12.20 -12.87 -2.37
C PRO A 283 -13.26 -11.78 -2.43
N SER A 284 -14.22 -11.99 -3.30
CA SER A 284 -15.37 -11.14 -3.57
C SER A 284 -15.93 -10.58 -2.25
N GLY A 285 -15.53 -9.38 -1.83
CA GLY A 285 -15.95 -8.77 -0.58
C GLY A 285 -15.05 -8.92 0.66
N ILE A 286 -13.79 -9.36 0.63
CA ILE A 286 -12.91 -9.27 1.81
C ILE A 286 -12.26 -7.90 1.94
N GLY A 287 -12.48 -7.22 3.07
CA GLY A 287 -11.73 -6.05 3.46
C GLY A 287 -10.43 -6.42 4.19
N MET A 288 -9.32 -5.92 3.66
CA MET A 288 -8.00 -5.99 4.26
C MET A 288 -7.36 -4.61 4.19
N ASP A 289 -6.70 -4.19 5.25
CA ASP A 289 -5.95 -2.92 5.24
C ASP A 289 -4.55 -3.12 4.67
N THR A 290 -3.86 -2.01 4.40
CA THR A 290 -2.51 -2.03 3.83
C THR A 290 -1.45 -2.62 4.77
N SER A 291 -1.77 -2.86 6.05
CA SER A 291 -0.92 -3.56 7.01
C SER A 291 -1.21 -5.07 7.07
N PHE A 292 -1.95 -5.62 6.11
CA PHE A 292 -2.44 -7.02 6.09
C PHE A 292 -3.36 -7.38 7.26
N GLN A 293 -3.94 -6.38 7.94
CA GLN A 293 -4.96 -6.65 8.92
C GLN A 293 -6.22 -7.07 8.18
N VAL A 294 -6.79 -8.20 8.61
CA VAL A 294 -7.96 -8.76 7.96
C VAL A 294 -9.19 -8.36 8.76
N SER A 295 -10.17 -7.78 8.08
CA SER A 295 -11.41 -7.41 8.72
C SER A 295 -12.20 -8.67 9.12
N ILE A 296 -12.46 -8.78 10.42
CA ILE A 296 -13.25 -9.86 11.02
C ILE A 296 -14.64 -9.97 10.38
N PRO A 297 -15.45 -8.88 10.26
CA PRO A 297 -16.80 -9.00 9.71
C PRO A 297 -16.81 -9.38 8.23
N HIS A 298 -15.82 -8.96 7.45
CA HIS A 298 -15.72 -9.40 6.05
C HIS A 298 -15.34 -10.86 5.92
N THR A 299 -14.38 -11.32 6.74
CA THR A 299 -13.99 -12.73 6.77
C THR A 299 -15.15 -13.59 7.20
N TRP A 300 -15.90 -13.16 8.22
CA TRP A 300 -17.14 -13.83 8.62
C TRP A 300 -18.10 -13.99 7.44
N GLY A 301 -18.43 -12.90 6.73
CA GLY A 301 -19.31 -12.97 5.57
C GLY A 301 -18.81 -13.87 4.45
N TYR A 302 -17.50 -13.81 4.16
CA TYR A 302 -16.85 -14.67 3.18
C TYR A 302 -16.91 -16.16 3.56
N LEU A 303 -16.52 -16.49 4.80
CA LEU A 303 -16.54 -17.87 5.30
C LEU A 303 -17.96 -18.41 5.36
N LEU A 304 -18.92 -17.58 5.75
CA LEU A 304 -20.33 -17.97 5.76
C LEU A 304 -20.84 -18.23 4.33
N SER A 305 -20.50 -17.36 3.36
CA SER A 305 -20.83 -17.60 1.95
C SER A 305 -20.22 -18.91 1.46
N MET A 306 -18.95 -19.18 1.74
CA MET A 306 -18.28 -20.40 1.30
C MET A 306 -18.83 -21.66 1.97
N ALA A 307 -19.08 -21.61 3.28
CA ALA A 307 -19.58 -22.74 4.05
C ALA A 307 -20.97 -23.18 3.57
N LEU A 308 -21.80 -22.23 3.12
CA LEU A 308 -23.16 -22.48 2.64
C LEU A 308 -23.24 -22.71 1.12
N SER A 309 -22.24 -22.27 0.37
CA SER A 309 -22.20 -22.44 -1.09
C SER A 309 -22.02 -23.91 -1.49
N LEU A 310 -22.33 -24.19 -2.76
CA LEU A 310 -22.18 -25.51 -3.36
C LEU A 310 -20.68 -25.90 -3.43
N GLU A 311 -20.40 -27.19 -3.19
CA GLU A 311 -19.04 -27.74 -3.32
C GLU A 311 -18.52 -27.71 -4.76
N ASN A 312 -19.41 -27.95 -5.72
CA ASN A 312 -19.09 -27.97 -7.13
C ASN A 312 -19.76 -26.80 -7.83
N ASP A 313 -18.99 -25.93 -8.48
CA ASP A 313 -19.51 -24.84 -9.30
C ASP A 313 -19.98 -25.35 -10.68
N HIS A 314 -20.81 -26.39 -10.67
CA HIS A 314 -21.48 -26.84 -11.88
C HIS A 314 -22.51 -25.78 -12.27
N HIS A 315 -22.38 -25.25 -13.48
CA HIS A 315 -23.29 -24.25 -14.07
C HIS A 315 -23.28 -22.85 -13.41
N GLY A 316 -22.20 -22.47 -12.72
CA GLY A 316 -22.06 -21.12 -12.12
C GLY A 316 -22.95 -20.89 -10.91
N THR A 317 -23.50 -21.96 -10.32
CA THR A 317 -24.41 -21.89 -9.18
C THR A 317 -23.72 -21.39 -7.92
N CYS A 318 -22.43 -21.72 -7.71
CA CYS A 318 -21.69 -21.21 -6.55
C CYS A 318 -21.49 -19.69 -6.67
N SER A 319 -21.11 -19.22 -7.86
CA SER A 319 -21.00 -17.77 -8.12
C SER A 319 -22.33 -17.06 -7.93
N THR A 320 -23.42 -17.61 -8.49
CA THR A 320 -24.77 -17.01 -8.36
C THR A 320 -25.24 -17.00 -6.90
N TYR A 321 -24.99 -18.07 -6.15
CA TYR A 321 -25.29 -18.13 -4.72
C TYR A 321 -24.54 -17.04 -3.95
N SER A 322 -23.23 -16.90 -4.14
CA SER A 322 -22.43 -15.86 -3.48
C SER A 322 -22.90 -14.45 -3.84
N GLN A 323 -23.29 -14.20 -5.10
CA GLN A 323 -23.84 -12.92 -5.54
C GLN A 323 -25.14 -12.58 -4.82
N ILE A 324 -26.10 -13.50 -4.80
CA ILE A 324 -27.39 -13.32 -4.12
C ILE A 324 -27.18 -13.18 -2.60
N PHE A 325 -26.34 -14.03 -2.03
CA PHE A 325 -25.97 -13.99 -0.61
C PHE A 325 -25.39 -12.63 -0.22
N ALA A 326 -24.41 -12.12 -0.99
CA ALA A 326 -23.82 -10.81 -0.76
C ALA A 326 -24.85 -9.69 -0.87
N GLY A 327 -25.77 -9.78 -1.84
CA GLY A 327 -26.91 -8.87 -1.95
C GLY A 327 -27.79 -8.86 -0.70
N ILE A 328 -28.11 -10.03 -0.15
CA ILE A 328 -28.88 -10.12 1.11
C ILE A 328 -28.13 -9.46 2.28
N MET A 329 -26.81 -9.66 2.39
CA MET A 329 -26.01 -9.04 3.46
C MET A 329 -25.91 -7.52 3.30
N ALA A 330 -25.83 -7.02 2.07
CA ALA A 330 -25.69 -5.59 1.78
C ALA A 330 -26.96 -4.79 2.15
N HIS A 331 -28.10 -5.45 2.32
CA HIS A 331 -29.37 -4.79 2.64
C HIS A 331 -29.73 -4.85 4.15
N PRO A 332 -29.75 -3.71 4.86
CA PRO A 332 -30.15 -3.65 6.27
C PRO A 332 -31.53 -4.26 6.52
N ARG A 333 -31.60 -5.23 7.45
CA ARG A 333 -32.81 -5.98 7.88
C ARG A 333 -33.55 -6.76 6.78
N TRP A 334 -33.00 -6.84 5.57
CA TRP A 334 -33.67 -7.44 4.43
C TRP A 334 -34.05 -8.90 4.63
N TYR A 335 -33.15 -9.68 5.21
CA TYR A 335 -33.39 -11.09 5.51
C TYR A 335 -34.67 -11.30 6.35
N SER A 336 -34.88 -10.52 7.41
CA SER A 336 -36.09 -10.60 8.24
C SER A 336 -37.34 -10.10 7.51
N LEU A 337 -37.23 -8.97 6.81
CA LEU A 337 -38.35 -8.41 6.04
C LEU A 337 -38.84 -9.40 4.98
N ARG A 338 -37.91 -9.99 4.25
CA ARG A 338 -38.23 -10.92 3.18
C ARG A 338 -38.76 -12.26 3.70
N MET A 339 -38.28 -12.76 4.84
CA MET A 339 -38.89 -13.90 5.52
C MET A 339 -40.35 -13.63 5.92
N ASP A 340 -40.65 -12.44 6.46
CA ASP A 340 -42.02 -12.06 6.82
C ASP A 340 -42.92 -11.98 5.57
N GLU A 341 -42.43 -11.43 4.47
CA GLU A 341 -43.15 -11.41 3.19
C GLU A 341 -43.46 -12.82 2.67
N ILE A 342 -42.47 -13.72 2.67
CA ILE A 342 -42.66 -15.11 2.24
C ILE A 342 -43.71 -15.80 3.13
N ASN A 343 -43.66 -15.57 4.45
CA ASN A 343 -44.60 -16.13 5.42
C ASN A 343 -46.03 -15.58 5.26
N LEU A 344 -46.20 -14.36 4.76
CA LEU A 344 -47.50 -13.75 4.48
C LEU A 344 -48.08 -14.19 3.13
N SER A 345 -47.25 -14.70 2.21
CA SER A 345 -47.70 -15.16 0.90
C SER A 345 -48.63 -16.39 1.03
N LYS A 346 -49.83 -16.31 0.45
CA LYS A 346 -50.82 -17.39 0.53
C LYS A 346 -50.36 -18.61 -0.27
N GLY A 347 -50.03 -19.69 0.44
CA GLY A 347 -49.69 -20.99 -0.16
C GLY A 347 -48.21 -21.38 -0.05
N GLY A 348 -47.36 -20.51 0.49
CA GLY A 348 -45.98 -20.86 0.83
C GLY A 348 -45.87 -21.68 2.12
N SER A 349 -44.82 -22.51 2.22
CA SER A 349 -44.42 -23.11 3.49
C SER A 349 -43.91 -22.00 4.41
N THR A 350 -44.44 -21.91 5.64
CA THR A 350 -43.94 -20.98 6.65
C THR A 350 -42.47 -21.26 6.92
N ILE A 351 -41.60 -20.31 6.59
CA ILE A 351 -40.19 -20.31 6.91
C ILE A 351 -40.04 -19.97 8.38
N ARG A 352 -39.36 -20.85 9.11
CA ARG A 352 -38.88 -20.58 10.47
C ARG A 352 -37.39 -20.84 10.49
N ILE A 353 -36.66 -19.97 11.17
CA ILE A 353 -35.25 -20.19 11.46
C ILE A 353 -35.17 -21.47 12.30
N ALA A 354 -34.44 -22.46 11.80
CA ALA A 354 -34.21 -23.71 12.52
C ALA A 354 -33.46 -23.41 13.82
N GLU A 355 -33.61 -24.29 14.82
CA GLU A 355 -32.72 -24.24 15.98
C GLU A 355 -31.28 -24.38 15.50
N SER A 356 -30.38 -23.55 16.03
CA SER A 356 -28.99 -23.50 15.56
C SER A 356 -28.35 -24.89 15.60
N SER A 357 -28.04 -25.44 14.43
CA SER A 357 -27.24 -26.65 14.30
C SER A 357 -25.76 -26.30 14.41
N ASN A 358 -24.96 -27.19 14.99
CA ASN A 358 -23.50 -27.06 14.94
C ASN A 358 -22.92 -27.40 13.55
N VAL A 359 -23.77 -27.81 12.61
CA VAL A 359 -23.40 -28.20 11.25
C VAL A 359 -24.19 -27.33 10.29
N LEU A 360 -23.47 -26.56 9.48
CA LEU A 360 -24.04 -25.86 8.34
C LEU A 360 -24.11 -26.83 7.17
N GLU A 361 -25.32 -27.02 6.64
CA GLU A 361 -25.58 -27.75 5.42
C GLU A 361 -25.28 -26.84 4.23
N ARG A 362 -24.51 -27.37 3.28
CA ARG A 362 -24.31 -26.70 1.99
C ARG A 362 -25.60 -26.75 1.19
N MET A 363 -25.80 -25.74 0.35
CA MET A 363 -26.95 -25.74 -0.53
C MET A 363 -26.84 -26.92 -1.52
N GLU A 364 -27.92 -27.66 -1.69
CA GLU A 364 -28.06 -28.63 -2.78
C GLU A 364 -28.93 -28.00 -3.86
N TRP A 365 -28.42 -27.93 -5.10
CA TRP A 365 -29.14 -27.33 -6.22
C TRP A 365 -28.84 -28.06 -7.52
N ASP A 366 -29.86 -28.69 -8.10
CA ASP A 366 -29.74 -29.49 -9.32
C ASP A 366 -30.05 -28.70 -10.61
N ALA A 367 -30.58 -27.47 -10.49
CA ALA A 367 -30.92 -26.62 -11.63
C ALA A 367 -29.77 -25.71 -12.04
N GLN A 368 -29.94 -24.92 -13.11
CA GLN A 368 -28.92 -23.95 -13.52
C GLN A 368 -28.80 -22.84 -12.48
N GLY A 369 -27.60 -22.27 -12.30
CA GLY A 369 -27.37 -21.18 -11.35
C GLY A 369 -28.32 -20.00 -11.56
N ARG A 370 -28.66 -19.68 -12.81
CA ARG A 370 -29.61 -18.60 -13.15
C ARG A 370 -31.05 -18.81 -12.64
N ASP A 371 -31.42 -20.04 -12.28
CA ASP A 371 -32.75 -20.37 -11.77
C ASP A 371 -32.80 -20.24 -10.24
N LEU A 372 -31.66 -20.01 -9.59
CA LEU A 372 -31.54 -19.76 -8.17
C LEU A 372 -32.10 -18.37 -7.85
N SER A 373 -33.10 -18.31 -6.97
CA SER A 373 -33.70 -17.05 -6.53
C SER A 373 -33.23 -16.63 -5.14
N GLU A 374 -33.45 -15.35 -4.81
CA GLU A 374 -33.22 -14.82 -3.46
C GLU A 374 -34.02 -15.58 -2.39
N ASP A 375 -35.28 -15.92 -2.67
CA ASP A 375 -36.13 -16.67 -1.75
C ASP A 375 -35.56 -18.06 -1.44
N ASP A 376 -34.86 -18.69 -2.39
CA ASP A 376 -34.23 -19.99 -2.19
C ASP A 376 -33.01 -19.87 -1.28
N VAL A 377 -32.19 -18.84 -1.46
CA VAL A 377 -31.05 -18.54 -0.58
C VAL A 377 -31.55 -18.18 0.83
N ILE A 378 -32.62 -17.40 0.98
CA ILE A 378 -33.20 -17.05 2.29
C ILE A 378 -33.75 -18.28 3.01
N LYS A 379 -34.48 -19.16 2.31
CA LYS A 379 -34.93 -20.44 2.89
C LYS A 379 -33.75 -21.29 3.35
N HIS A 380 -32.71 -21.37 2.53
CA HIS A 380 -31.49 -22.12 2.86
C HIS A 380 -30.79 -21.57 4.12
N LEU A 381 -30.67 -20.24 4.23
CA LEU A 381 -30.15 -19.57 5.43
C LEU A 381 -31.00 -19.89 6.67
N ALA A 382 -32.33 -19.87 6.54
CA ALA A 382 -33.23 -20.17 7.65
C ALA A 382 -33.15 -21.64 8.10
N VAL A 383 -33.05 -22.59 7.17
CA VAL A 383 -32.85 -24.02 7.48
C VAL A 383 -31.53 -24.26 8.22
N ASN A 384 -30.51 -23.47 7.91
CA ASN A 384 -29.21 -23.49 8.59
C ASN A 384 -29.19 -22.77 9.95
N GLY A 385 -30.32 -22.24 10.41
CA GLY A 385 -30.40 -21.51 11.67
C GLY A 385 -29.70 -20.15 11.64
N ILE A 386 -29.42 -19.59 10.45
CA ILE A 386 -28.79 -18.28 10.33
C ILE A 386 -29.78 -17.20 10.76
N THR A 387 -29.38 -16.39 11.73
CA THR A 387 -30.20 -15.32 12.31
C THR A 387 -29.91 -13.98 11.67
N GLN A 388 -30.82 -13.01 11.81
CA GLN A 388 -30.59 -11.63 11.34
C GLN A 388 -29.29 -11.04 11.90
N ALA A 389 -28.95 -11.28 13.17
CA ALA A 389 -27.72 -10.74 13.76
C ALA A 389 -26.44 -11.30 13.10
N MET A 390 -26.49 -12.55 12.61
CA MET A 390 -25.38 -13.16 11.86
C MET A 390 -25.26 -12.57 10.45
N ILE A 391 -26.39 -12.27 9.80
CA ILE A 391 -26.46 -11.56 8.51
C ILE A 391 -25.91 -10.15 8.66
N ASP A 392 -26.38 -9.41 9.68
CA ASP A 392 -25.97 -8.05 9.99
C ASP A 392 -24.45 -7.97 10.27
N SER A 393 -23.87 -9.00 10.89
CA SER A 393 -22.41 -9.09 11.11
C SER A 393 -21.60 -9.25 9.82
N ALA A 394 -22.23 -9.73 8.74
CA ALA A 394 -21.63 -9.86 7.40
C ALA A 394 -21.97 -8.68 6.49
N TYR A 395 -22.61 -7.62 6.99
CA TYR A 395 -22.96 -6.44 6.20
C TYR A 395 -21.74 -5.82 5.47
N PRO A 396 -20.56 -5.62 6.11
CA PRO A 396 -19.38 -5.11 5.40
C PRO A 396 -18.93 -5.99 4.22
N TYR A 397 -19.05 -7.31 4.36
CA TYR A 397 -18.78 -8.25 3.27
C TYR A 397 -19.71 -8.00 2.07
N GLY A 398 -21.02 -7.88 2.34
CA GLY A 398 -22.03 -7.61 1.32
C GLY A 398 -21.73 -6.32 0.55
N VAL A 399 -21.56 -5.20 1.26
CA VAL A 399 -21.29 -3.90 0.64
C VAL A 399 -20.04 -3.95 -0.24
N THR A 400 -18.91 -4.42 0.30
CA THR A 400 -17.64 -4.52 -0.45
C THR A 400 -17.75 -5.44 -1.66
N PHE A 401 -18.56 -6.51 -1.59
CA PHE A 401 -18.81 -7.39 -2.73
C PHE A 401 -19.56 -6.65 -3.84
N ILE A 402 -20.63 -5.92 -3.50
CA ILE A 402 -21.48 -5.21 -4.47
C ILE A 402 -20.71 -4.05 -5.12
N ASP A 403 -19.97 -3.26 -4.34
CA ASP A 403 -19.12 -2.17 -4.83
C ASP A 403 -18.07 -2.70 -5.82
N ARG A 404 -17.51 -3.87 -5.54
CA ARG A 404 -16.60 -4.54 -6.45
C ARG A 404 -17.30 -4.99 -7.75
N GLY A 405 -18.51 -5.52 -7.63
CA GLY A 405 -19.33 -5.90 -8.78
C GLY A 405 -19.61 -4.72 -9.72
N LEU A 406 -19.90 -3.54 -9.14
CA LEU A 406 -20.13 -2.30 -9.87
C LEU A 406 -18.87 -1.73 -10.54
N SER A 407 -17.72 -1.84 -9.87
CA SER A 407 -16.45 -1.27 -10.37
C SER A 407 -15.76 -2.10 -11.47
N THR A 408 -16.19 -3.34 -11.72
CA THR A 408 -15.46 -4.27 -12.60
C THR A 408 -16.09 -4.50 -13.98
N ASP A 409 -16.97 -3.59 -14.45
CA ASP A 409 -17.75 -3.76 -15.69
C ASP A 409 -18.39 -5.16 -15.78
N SER A 410 -18.87 -5.66 -14.63
CA SER A 410 -19.42 -7.01 -14.53
C SER A 410 -20.63 -7.16 -15.44
N SER A 411 -20.80 -8.35 -16.04
CA SER A 411 -22.03 -8.71 -16.76
C SER A 411 -23.29 -8.66 -15.89
N HIS A 412 -23.11 -8.54 -14.57
CA HIS A 412 -24.18 -8.41 -13.57
C HIS A 412 -24.30 -6.97 -13.01
N ALA A 413 -23.76 -5.96 -13.69
CA ALA A 413 -23.81 -4.56 -13.23
C ALA A 413 -25.25 -4.10 -12.90
N ASP A 414 -26.24 -4.47 -13.71
CA ASP A 414 -27.65 -4.12 -13.46
C ASP A 414 -28.18 -4.70 -12.14
N PHE A 415 -27.78 -5.93 -11.81
CA PHE A 415 -28.13 -6.59 -10.55
C PHE A 415 -27.50 -5.88 -9.35
N TYR A 416 -26.20 -5.55 -9.44
CA TYR A 416 -25.52 -4.82 -8.37
C TYR A 416 -26.04 -3.40 -8.20
N LEU A 417 -26.45 -2.75 -9.28
CA LEU A 417 -27.01 -1.40 -9.23
C LEU A 417 -28.39 -1.39 -8.54
N ASP A 418 -29.23 -2.37 -8.81
CA ASP A 418 -30.53 -2.54 -8.13
C ASP A 418 -30.35 -2.76 -6.62
N ILE A 419 -29.40 -3.63 -6.24
CA ILE A 419 -29.03 -3.85 -4.83
C ILE A 419 -28.54 -2.56 -4.19
N ASN A 420 -27.63 -1.83 -4.84
CA ASN A 420 -27.09 -0.60 -4.27
C ASN A 420 -28.17 0.49 -4.08
N GLN A 421 -29.15 0.58 -4.99
CA GLN A 421 -30.27 1.51 -4.84
C GLN A 421 -31.16 1.15 -3.66
N HIS A 422 -31.54 -0.13 -3.51
CA HIS A 422 -32.34 -0.60 -2.37
C HIS A 422 -31.56 -0.49 -1.06
N HIS A 423 -30.25 -0.74 -1.08
CA HIS A 423 -29.36 -0.59 0.05
C HIS A 423 -29.43 0.81 0.63
N HIS A 424 -29.29 1.87 -0.18
CA HIS A 424 -29.40 3.25 0.29
C HIS A 424 -30.76 3.56 0.93
N VAL A 425 -31.87 3.09 0.34
CA VAL A 425 -33.23 3.28 0.90
C VAL A 425 -33.39 2.61 2.27
N LEU A 426 -32.86 1.40 2.41
CA LEU A 426 -32.92 0.64 3.66
C LEU A 426 -31.96 1.22 4.70
N LEU A 427 -30.80 1.73 4.29
CA LEU A 427 -29.85 2.40 5.16
C LEU A 427 -30.46 3.66 5.79
N ASP A 428 -31.19 4.46 5.01
CA ASP A 428 -31.91 5.64 5.51
C ASP A 428 -33.01 5.26 6.53
N THR A 429 -33.60 4.08 6.38
CA THR A 429 -34.72 3.62 7.21
C THR A 429 -34.26 2.92 8.49
N TYR A 430 -33.22 2.10 8.40
CA TYR A 430 -32.81 1.18 9.47
C TYR A 430 -31.41 1.45 10.02
N SER A 431 -30.67 2.41 9.45
CA SER A 431 -29.26 2.69 9.75
C SER A 431 -28.33 1.50 9.44
N ILE A 432 -27.04 1.67 9.73
CA ILE A 432 -26.05 0.59 9.63
C ILE A 432 -26.44 -0.53 10.61
N PRO A 433 -26.52 -1.80 10.17
CA PRO A 433 -26.87 -2.91 11.04
C PRO A 433 -25.87 -3.10 12.20
N PRO A 434 -26.34 -3.40 13.42
CA PRO A 434 -25.44 -3.69 14.54
C PRO A 434 -24.72 -5.02 14.31
N MET A 435 -23.40 -5.03 14.50
CA MET A 435 -22.60 -6.25 14.42
C MET A 435 -22.51 -6.92 15.79
N ILE A 436 -22.45 -8.26 15.81
CA ILE A 436 -22.13 -9.02 17.03
C ILE A 436 -20.73 -8.62 17.50
N ASP A 437 -20.54 -8.34 18.79
CA ASP A 437 -19.27 -7.85 19.35
C ASP A 437 -18.06 -8.74 18.96
N ALA A 438 -18.24 -10.06 18.93
CA ALA A 438 -17.19 -11.00 18.54
C ALA A 438 -16.79 -10.93 17.05
N HIS A 439 -17.64 -10.33 16.22
CA HIS A 439 -17.40 -10.12 14.80
C HIS A 439 -16.91 -8.70 14.48
N GLN A 440 -16.70 -7.85 15.50
CA GLN A 440 -16.20 -6.50 15.30
C GLN A 440 -14.67 -6.46 15.32
N GLY A 441 -14.10 -5.48 14.62
CA GLY A 441 -12.68 -5.18 14.64
C GLY A 441 -11.86 -5.87 13.56
N TRP A 442 -10.59 -6.06 13.88
CA TRP A 442 -9.54 -6.44 12.95
C TRP A 442 -8.73 -7.59 13.53
N TRP A 443 -8.41 -8.56 12.69
CA TRP A 443 -7.38 -9.53 12.98
C TRP A 443 -6.02 -8.94 12.60
N TYR A 444 -5.05 -9.08 13.49
CA TYR A 444 -3.71 -8.53 13.33
C TYR A 444 -2.71 -9.68 13.12
N PRO A 445 -1.89 -9.65 12.06
CA PRO A 445 -0.79 -10.58 11.94
C PRO A 445 0.19 -10.39 13.11
N ASP A 446 0.62 -11.49 13.72
CA ASP A 446 1.60 -11.49 14.79
C ASP A 446 3.03 -11.78 14.26
N ALA A 447 4.02 -11.84 15.17
CA ALA A 447 5.40 -12.12 14.79
C ALA A 447 5.65 -13.59 14.41
N HIS A 448 4.67 -14.47 14.55
CA HIS A 448 4.71 -15.86 14.09
C HIS A 448 4.08 -16.00 12.70
N ASP A 449 3.31 -14.99 12.30
CA ASP A 449 2.87 -14.74 10.93
C ASP A 449 3.95 -14.11 10.08
N ASP A 450 5.21 -14.42 10.39
CA ASP A 450 6.34 -14.05 9.55
C ASP A 450 5.97 -14.48 8.13
N PHE A 451 5.62 -13.47 7.33
CA PHE A 451 5.54 -13.55 5.89
C PHE A 451 6.98 -13.79 5.47
N GLU A 452 7.46 -15.03 5.65
CA GLU A 452 8.69 -15.50 5.05
C GLU A 452 8.44 -15.33 3.56
N ALA A 453 8.83 -14.15 3.05
CA ALA A 453 8.98 -13.88 1.65
C ALA A 453 9.75 -15.09 1.14
N PRO A 454 9.20 -15.89 0.23
CA PRO A 454 9.72 -17.22 0.02
C PRO A 454 11.09 -17.09 -0.67
N GLU A 455 12.15 -17.05 0.14
CA GLU A 455 13.56 -17.01 -0.28
C GLU A 455 13.89 -18.21 -1.21
N ARG A 456 13.01 -19.21 -1.23
CA ARG A 456 13.09 -20.42 -2.05
C ARG A 456 12.91 -20.20 -3.56
N TRP A 457 12.44 -19.04 -4.03
CA TRP A 457 12.17 -18.82 -5.47
C TRP A 457 13.29 -18.07 -6.23
N VAL A 458 14.32 -17.59 -5.54
CA VAL A 458 15.46 -16.89 -6.16
C VAL A 458 16.38 -17.87 -6.95
N GLY A 459 16.16 -19.18 -6.85
CA GLY A 459 17.05 -20.22 -7.43
C GLY A 459 16.69 -20.78 -8.81
N GLU A 460 15.47 -20.62 -9.34
CA GLU A 460 15.01 -21.42 -10.51
C GLU A 460 14.61 -20.62 -11.76
N SER A 461 14.70 -19.29 -11.78
CA SER A 461 14.30 -18.48 -12.93
C SER A 461 15.47 -18.22 -13.90
N SER A 462 15.94 -19.27 -14.57
CA SER A 462 16.87 -19.16 -15.71
C SER A 462 16.41 -19.96 -16.93
N SER A 463 15.20 -19.71 -17.45
CA SER A 463 14.91 -19.91 -18.88
C SER A 463 13.50 -19.45 -19.27
N THR A 464 13.43 -18.92 -20.50
CA THR A 464 12.24 -18.64 -21.33
C THR A 464 11.27 -17.54 -20.90
N SER A 465 11.44 -16.40 -21.57
CA SER A 465 10.39 -15.53 -22.12
C SER A 465 9.00 -16.17 -22.17
N LEU A 466 8.03 -15.57 -21.48
CA LEU A 466 6.67 -15.39 -21.97
C LEU A 466 5.93 -14.40 -21.06
N ASP A 467 5.23 -13.49 -21.73
CA ASP A 467 4.36 -12.45 -21.20
C ASP A 467 3.34 -13.02 -20.23
N CYS A 468 3.16 -12.38 -19.06
CA CYS A 468 1.85 -12.17 -18.44
C CYS A 468 1.94 -11.30 -17.13
N PRO A 469 0.86 -10.58 -16.74
CA PRO A 469 0.80 -9.34 -15.91
C PRO A 469 -0.24 -9.18 -14.71
N VAL A 470 -0.04 -8.27 -13.74
CA VAL A 470 -0.87 -8.07 -12.49
C VAL A 470 -1.86 -6.88 -12.56
N PHE A 471 -3.05 -7.06 -11.97
CA PHE A 471 -4.32 -6.30 -12.13
C PHE A 471 -4.71 -5.13 -11.14
N ASP A 472 -5.67 -4.27 -11.57
CA ASP A 472 -6.33 -3.04 -10.98
C ASP A 472 -7.12 -3.09 -9.66
N TRP A 473 -7.13 -1.95 -8.91
CA TRP A 473 -8.00 -1.67 -7.75
C TRP A 473 -8.53 -0.23 -7.52
N PHE A 474 -9.80 -0.21 -7.08
CA PHE A 474 -10.67 0.79 -6.41
C PHE A 474 -11.03 2.14 -7.10
N HIS A 475 -12.31 2.27 -7.48
CA HIS A 475 -13.18 3.47 -7.27
C HIS A 475 -14.66 3.14 -7.58
N VAL A 476 -15.47 2.78 -6.56
CA VAL A 476 -16.92 3.08 -6.48
C VAL A 476 -17.29 3.04 -4.98
N GLY A 477 -17.90 4.11 -4.44
CA GLY A 477 -18.37 4.17 -3.05
C GLY A 477 -17.56 5.06 -2.08
N GLU A 478 -17.20 6.29 -2.48
CA GLU A 478 -16.77 7.30 -1.51
C GLU A 478 -17.92 7.60 -0.54
N HIS A 479 -17.83 7.02 0.67
CA HIS A 479 -18.04 7.65 1.99
C HIS A 479 -18.35 6.63 3.10
N TYR A 480 -18.87 5.44 2.79
CA TYR A 480 -19.40 4.54 3.83
C TYR A 480 -18.42 3.48 4.35
N ALA A 481 -17.51 2.97 3.51
CA ALA A 481 -16.51 1.98 3.95
C ALA A 481 -15.41 2.62 4.82
N TYR A 482 -15.21 3.94 4.73
CA TYR A 482 -14.09 4.62 5.36
C TYR A 482 -14.33 5.12 6.79
N GLU A 483 -15.56 5.32 7.25
CA GLU A 483 -15.78 5.75 8.64
C GLU A 483 -15.35 4.67 9.63
N TRP A 484 -15.70 3.39 9.41
CA TRP A 484 -15.25 2.31 10.31
C TRP A 484 -13.75 1.97 10.13
N LEU A 485 -13.21 2.09 8.91
CA LEU A 485 -11.75 1.97 8.68
C LEU A 485 -10.98 3.11 9.37
N ALA A 486 -11.57 4.31 9.47
CA ALA A 486 -11.00 5.47 10.14
C ALA A 486 -11.13 5.40 11.67
N GLU A 487 -12.10 4.66 12.21
CA GLU A 487 -12.27 4.36 13.65
C GLU A 487 -11.24 3.35 14.20
N ARG A 488 -9.99 3.45 13.73
CA ARG A 488 -8.86 2.68 14.22
C ARG A 488 -8.63 3.01 15.71
N PRO A 489 -8.70 2.04 16.65
CA PRO A 489 -8.08 2.25 17.94
C PRO A 489 -6.56 2.39 17.70
N PRO A 490 -5.90 3.45 18.20
CA PRO A 490 -4.47 3.63 18.00
C PRO A 490 -3.73 2.38 18.47
N PRO A 491 -2.60 1.99 17.84
CA PRO A 491 -1.82 0.84 18.25
C PRO A 491 -1.59 0.86 19.76
N ILE A 492 -2.11 -0.15 20.45
CA ILE A 492 -1.97 -0.29 21.90
C ILE A 492 -0.49 -0.63 22.16
N GLY A 493 0.33 0.40 22.37
CA GLY A 493 1.77 0.24 22.61
C GLY A 493 2.60 1.53 22.59
N LEU A 494 2.12 2.63 22.00
CA LEU A 494 2.93 3.85 21.83
C LEU A 494 2.56 5.03 22.73
N ALA A 495 1.46 4.96 23.49
CA ALA A 495 0.97 6.10 24.27
C ALA A 495 1.77 6.46 25.54
N SER A 496 2.93 5.83 25.81
CA SER A 496 3.68 6.09 27.06
C SER A 496 5.20 6.27 26.93
N CYS A 497 5.78 6.33 25.72
CA CYS A 497 7.16 6.77 25.57
C CYS A 497 7.23 8.28 25.29
N VAL A 498 6.64 9.09 26.18
CA VAL A 498 7.09 10.48 26.31
C VAL A 498 8.47 10.41 26.94
N LEU A 499 9.51 10.52 26.12
CA LEU A 499 10.86 10.81 26.57
C LEU A 499 10.81 12.12 27.35
N SER A 500 10.65 12.02 28.67
CA SER A 500 10.94 13.13 29.56
C SER A 500 12.40 13.54 29.33
N PRO A 501 12.69 14.83 29.14
CA PRO A 501 14.06 15.28 28.96
C PRO A 501 14.83 14.96 30.24
N GLN A 502 15.70 13.94 30.18
CA GLN A 502 16.70 13.72 31.21
C GLN A 502 17.65 14.91 31.18
N SER A 503 17.46 15.84 32.12
CA SER A 503 18.45 16.84 32.46
C SER A 503 19.72 16.13 32.93
N LEU A 504 20.79 16.25 32.15
CA LEU A 504 22.16 15.92 32.56
C LEU A 504 22.49 16.61 33.89
N PRO A 505 23.02 15.90 34.91
CA PRO A 505 23.45 16.55 36.13
C PRO A 505 24.79 17.26 35.87
N LEU A 506 24.79 18.59 36.08
CA LEU A 506 26.01 19.35 36.29
C LEU A 506 26.74 18.79 37.52
N SER A 507 28.01 18.42 37.33
CA SER A 507 28.96 18.22 38.42
C SER A 507 29.15 19.54 39.17
N VAL A 508 28.66 19.61 40.40
CA VAL A 508 29.00 20.68 41.35
C VAL A 508 29.68 20.03 42.55
N ASP A 509 30.84 20.60 42.88
CA ASP A 509 31.75 20.25 43.97
C ASP A 509 31.04 19.93 45.29
N GLU A 510 31.53 18.86 45.92
CA GLU A 510 31.29 18.53 47.32
C GLU A 510 31.95 19.59 48.21
N ASP A 511 31.19 20.16 49.14
CA ASP A 511 31.68 20.38 50.50
C ASP A 511 30.55 20.76 51.50
N VAL A 512 30.53 20.01 52.62
CA VAL A 512 30.16 20.42 54.00
C VAL A 512 28.67 20.39 54.45
N VAL A 513 28.29 19.25 55.08
CA VAL A 513 27.89 19.06 56.52
C VAL A 513 26.51 19.53 57.07
N MET A 514 25.77 18.51 57.57
CA MET A 514 24.90 18.38 58.79
C MET A 514 23.38 18.64 58.77
N ASP A 515 22.66 17.51 58.91
CA ASP A 515 21.44 17.19 59.66
C ASP A 515 20.60 18.31 60.32
N LEU A 516 19.27 18.27 60.11
CA LEU A 516 18.27 17.88 61.14
C LEU A 516 16.80 18.02 60.69
N ASN A 517 16.02 17.00 61.07
CA ASN A 517 14.62 16.99 61.50
C ASN A 517 13.43 17.15 60.52
N MET A 518 12.83 15.97 60.27
CA MET A 518 11.41 15.59 60.45
C MET A 518 10.45 16.60 61.13
N ASN A 519 9.37 16.97 60.43
CA ASN A 519 7.97 16.86 60.89
C ASN A 519 7.01 17.42 59.82
N GLY A 520 5.90 16.71 59.55
CA GLY A 520 4.84 17.24 58.67
C GLY A 520 3.69 16.27 58.39
N THR A 521 2.78 16.17 59.35
CA THR A 521 1.49 15.45 59.31
C THR A 521 0.51 16.02 58.27
N LEU A 522 -0.25 15.16 57.56
CA LEU A 522 -1.47 15.53 56.83
C LEU A 522 -2.62 14.57 57.15
N PRO A 523 -3.87 15.05 57.31
CA PRO A 523 -5.01 14.22 57.67
C PRO A 523 -5.92 13.84 56.48
N ILE A 524 -6.64 12.77 56.75
CA ILE A 524 -7.76 12.09 56.08
C ILE A 524 -8.95 13.02 55.79
N THR A 525 -9.62 12.87 54.63
CA THR A 525 -11.10 12.81 54.51
C THR A 525 -11.58 12.40 53.10
N GLY A 526 -12.40 11.33 53.02
CA GLY A 526 -13.33 11.07 51.89
C GLY A 526 -14.64 11.86 52.06
N PRO A 527 -15.74 11.62 51.29
CA PRO A 527 -16.38 10.29 51.16
C PRO A 527 -17.12 9.95 49.84
N ASN A 528 -17.57 8.68 49.80
CA ASN A 528 -18.53 7.97 48.93
C ASN A 528 -19.77 8.73 48.42
N LEU A 529 -20.29 8.32 47.25
CA LEU A 529 -21.73 8.10 47.00
C LEU A 529 -21.97 6.98 45.96
N THR A 530 -22.72 5.96 46.38
CA THR A 530 -23.48 5.01 45.56
C THR A 530 -24.93 5.50 45.44
N LEU A 531 -25.59 5.34 44.30
CA LEU A 531 -27.03 5.07 44.27
C LEU A 531 -27.49 4.36 42.97
N THR A 532 -28.29 3.33 43.21
CA THR A 532 -29.08 2.48 42.31
C THR A 532 -30.35 3.17 41.78
N GLY A 533 -30.84 2.75 40.59
CA GLY A 533 -32.21 3.00 40.16
C GLY A 533 -32.62 2.11 38.97
N ASN A 534 -33.64 1.27 39.17
CA ASN A 534 -34.29 0.42 38.16
C ASN A 534 -35.71 0.95 37.82
N VAL A 535 -36.23 0.50 36.65
CA VAL A 535 -37.66 0.27 36.25
C VAL A 535 -38.45 1.50 35.69
N PRO A 536 -39.47 1.37 34.78
CA PRO A 536 -39.85 0.35 33.76
C PRO A 536 -40.17 0.86 32.32
N CYS A 537 -40.25 -0.12 31.41
CA CYS A 537 -41.16 -0.35 30.25
C CYS A 537 -42.29 0.65 29.91
N GLN A 538 -42.48 0.93 28.60
CA GLN A 538 -43.78 1.30 28.03
C GLN A 538 -43.92 0.83 26.56
N ASP A 539 -45.06 0.18 26.29
CA ASP A 539 -45.56 -0.30 24.98
C ASP A 539 -45.89 0.84 24.00
N GLY A 540 -45.75 0.58 22.71
CA GLY A 540 -46.25 1.45 21.63
C GLY A 540 -46.39 0.72 20.30
N THR A 541 -47.59 0.24 20.02
CA THR A 541 -48.05 -0.27 18.71
C THR A 541 -48.33 0.88 17.73
N ILE A 542 -47.77 0.86 16.50
CA ILE A 542 -48.34 1.58 15.35
C ILE A 542 -48.26 0.69 14.09
N ALA A 543 -49.39 0.61 13.40
CA ALA A 543 -49.66 -0.21 12.23
C ALA A 543 -49.45 0.56 10.90
N MET A 544 -49.17 -0.23 9.85
CA MET A 544 -49.59 -0.09 8.45
C MET A 544 -49.39 1.24 7.69
N ALA A 545 -48.60 1.18 6.62
CA ALA A 545 -49.03 1.63 5.29
C ALA A 545 -48.17 0.99 4.17
N ILE A 546 -48.73 -0.01 3.47
CA ILE A 546 -48.38 -0.36 2.09
C ILE A 546 -49.55 0.13 1.23
N ALA A 547 -49.29 1.01 0.26
CA ALA A 547 -50.06 1.08 -0.99
C ALA A 547 -49.37 1.97 -2.04
N GLN A 548 -49.03 1.32 -3.16
CA GLN A 548 -49.23 1.78 -4.54
C GLN A 548 -48.42 2.99 -5.04
N MET A 549 -47.56 2.74 -6.03
CA MET A 549 -47.75 3.28 -7.39
C MET A 549 -47.13 2.34 -8.44
N GLY A 550 -47.99 1.73 -9.25
CA GLY A 550 -47.65 1.22 -10.57
C GLY A 550 -48.47 1.99 -11.61
N GLY A 551 -47.88 2.22 -12.78
CA GLY A 551 -48.49 2.86 -13.95
C GLY A 551 -47.63 4.03 -14.46
N SER A 552 -46.73 3.82 -15.42
CA SER A 552 -46.99 3.79 -16.87
C SER A 552 -47.46 5.15 -17.41
N ILE A 553 -46.66 5.76 -18.30
CA ILE A 553 -47.00 6.16 -19.69
C ILE A 553 -45.86 7.00 -20.28
N ASP A 554 -45.45 6.62 -21.49
CA ASP A 554 -44.64 7.38 -22.45
C ASP A 554 -45.18 8.80 -22.72
N ALA A 555 -44.29 9.79 -22.81
CA ALA A 555 -44.49 10.92 -23.72
C ALA A 555 -43.16 11.58 -24.07
N SER A 556 -42.79 11.38 -25.32
CA SER A 556 -41.83 12.17 -26.09
C SER A 556 -42.22 13.65 -26.16
N ALA A 557 -41.24 14.55 -25.99
CA ALA A 557 -41.32 15.91 -26.50
C ALA A 557 -39.90 16.45 -26.75
N GLN A 558 -39.55 16.51 -28.04
CA GLN A 558 -38.51 17.38 -28.57
C GLN A 558 -38.87 18.84 -28.26
N VAL A 559 -37.91 19.63 -27.78
CA VAL A 559 -37.92 21.09 -27.95
C VAL A 559 -36.54 21.51 -28.42
N ALA A 560 -36.53 22.02 -29.66
CA ALA A 560 -35.45 22.77 -30.23
C ALA A 560 -35.42 24.19 -29.62
N THR A 561 -34.24 24.68 -29.28
CA THR A 561 -33.95 26.10 -29.20
C THR A 561 -32.69 26.42 -29.98
N THR A 562 -32.88 27.38 -30.88
CA THR A 562 -31.96 27.99 -31.84
C THR A 562 -31.04 29.02 -31.20
N HIS A 563 -29.86 29.18 -31.82
CA HIS A 563 -29.08 30.42 -32.01
C HIS A 563 -28.77 31.30 -30.79
N GLU A 564 -27.47 31.51 -30.53
CA GLU A 564 -26.89 32.85 -30.68
C GLU A 564 -25.38 32.76 -30.95
N ASP A 565 -24.99 33.49 -32.01
CA ASP A 565 -23.63 33.73 -32.48
C ASP A 565 -22.85 34.59 -31.47
N PHE A 566 -21.58 34.27 -31.22
CA PHE A 566 -20.57 35.29 -30.94
C PHE A 566 -19.20 34.84 -31.48
N ASP A 567 -18.83 35.49 -32.57
CA ASP A 567 -17.57 35.39 -33.29
C ASP A 567 -16.73 36.63 -32.96
N VAL A 568 -15.58 36.47 -32.29
CA VAL A 568 -14.48 37.45 -32.30
C VAL A 568 -13.17 36.73 -31.95
N GLY A 569 -12.16 36.83 -32.83
CA GLY A 569 -10.77 36.92 -32.35
C GLY A 569 -9.69 36.15 -33.10
N HIS A 570 -9.54 36.41 -34.40
CA HIS A 570 -8.31 36.15 -35.16
C HIS A 570 -7.05 36.66 -34.44
N LEU A 571 -6.05 35.79 -34.22
CA LEU A 571 -4.64 36.17 -34.12
C LEU A 571 -3.78 35.15 -34.86
N THR A 572 -3.50 35.49 -36.11
CA THR A 572 -2.43 34.96 -36.97
C THR A 572 -1.07 35.45 -36.49
N LEU A 573 -0.09 34.56 -36.30
CA LEU A 573 1.33 34.87 -36.34
C LEU A 573 2.12 33.75 -37.04
N SER A 574 2.64 34.11 -38.21
CA SER A 574 3.86 33.67 -38.94
C SER A 574 4.59 32.42 -38.41
N VAL A 575 4.72 31.33 -39.17
CA VAL A 575 5.64 31.12 -40.32
C VAL A 575 7.08 31.55 -40.03
N THR A 576 7.92 30.57 -39.70
CA THR A 576 9.33 30.55 -40.10
C THR A 576 9.67 29.15 -40.61
N ASP A 577 9.96 29.10 -41.91
CA ASP A 577 10.62 28.01 -42.61
C ASP A 577 11.95 27.64 -41.94
N ASN A 578 12.24 26.34 -41.88
CA ASN A 578 13.61 25.84 -41.99
C ASN A 578 13.58 24.44 -42.64
N THR A 579 13.85 24.45 -43.95
CA THR A 579 14.22 23.31 -44.78
C THR A 579 15.71 22.96 -44.64
N MET A 580 16.02 21.71 -45.00
CA MET A 580 17.32 21.00 -45.09
C MET A 580 17.67 20.24 -43.81
N GLN A 581 18.01 18.95 -43.83
CA GLN A 581 18.70 18.20 -44.88
C GLN A 581 18.46 16.68 -44.70
N ASP A 582 18.07 16.00 -45.77
CA ASP A 582 18.04 14.53 -45.88
C ASP A 582 19.46 13.98 -45.89
N ASP A 583 19.78 13.04 -45.00
CA ASP A 583 20.90 12.12 -45.16
C ASP A 583 20.39 10.68 -45.06
N HIS A 584 20.27 10.06 -46.23
CA HIS A 584 20.07 8.63 -46.40
C HIS A 584 21.36 7.87 -46.10
N SER A 585 21.39 7.07 -45.03
CA SER A 585 22.40 6.01 -44.85
C SER A 585 21.75 4.62 -44.94
N THR A 586 21.90 4.04 -46.12
CA THR A 586 21.58 2.66 -46.50
C THR A 586 22.56 1.70 -45.82
N PHE A 587 22.07 0.65 -45.13
CA PHE A 587 22.86 -0.54 -44.81
C PHE A 587 22.07 -1.83 -45.11
N PRO A 588 22.76 -2.94 -45.43
CA PRO A 588 22.29 -3.91 -46.40
C PRO A 588 21.49 -5.06 -45.77
N THR A 589 20.46 -5.48 -46.51
CA THR A 589 19.73 -6.73 -46.31
C THR A 589 20.59 -7.90 -46.80
N THR A 590 21.15 -8.70 -45.90
CA THR A 590 21.70 -10.02 -46.24
C THR A 590 20.58 -11.05 -46.33
N ARG A 591 20.36 -11.48 -47.57
CA ARG A 591 19.64 -12.69 -47.99
C ARG A 591 20.39 -13.94 -47.52
N LEU A 592 19.68 -14.91 -46.98
CA LEU A 592 20.14 -16.29 -46.84
C LEU A 592 18.98 -17.19 -47.29
N ASP A 593 19.15 -17.75 -48.50
CA ASP A 593 18.30 -18.80 -49.05
C ASP A 593 18.76 -20.17 -48.53
N ASP A 594 17.77 -21.06 -48.37
CA ASP A 594 17.78 -22.52 -48.52
C ASP A 594 18.76 -23.41 -47.73
N VAL A 595 18.20 -24.14 -46.75
CA VAL A 595 18.42 -25.60 -46.64
C VAL A 595 17.11 -26.30 -46.25
N VAL A 596 16.53 -26.96 -47.24
CA VAL A 596 15.54 -28.04 -47.10
C VAL A 596 16.18 -29.22 -46.38
N LYS A 597 15.53 -29.77 -45.34
CA LYS A 597 15.65 -31.19 -45.00
C LYS A 597 14.38 -31.72 -44.33
N ASP A 598 13.76 -32.62 -45.07
CA ASP A 598 12.68 -33.52 -44.68
C ASP A 598 12.93 -34.23 -43.35
N SER A 599 11.87 -34.37 -42.54
CA SER A 599 11.65 -35.53 -41.67
C SER A 599 10.18 -35.56 -41.21
N LEU A 600 9.34 -36.20 -42.01
CA LEU A 600 8.03 -36.74 -41.63
C LEU A 600 8.24 -38.05 -40.87
N THR A 601 7.76 -38.14 -39.63
CA THR A 601 7.45 -39.40 -38.93
C THR A 601 6.28 -39.11 -37.99
N GLU A 602 5.07 -39.46 -38.40
CA GLU A 602 4.34 -40.68 -37.99
C GLU A 602 3.54 -40.49 -36.68
N ILE A 603 2.24 -40.32 -36.86
CA ILE A 603 1.18 -40.41 -35.85
C ILE A 603 0.78 -41.89 -35.76
N PRO A 604 0.81 -42.55 -34.59
CA PRO A 604 0.07 -43.79 -34.41
C PRO A 604 -1.35 -43.49 -33.94
N LYS A 605 -2.31 -43.86 -34.78
CA LYS A 605 -3.69 -44.16 -34.38
C LYS A 605 -3.74 -45.54 -33.73
N GLY A 606 -4.47 -45.63 -32.62
CA GLY A 606 -5.03 -46.84 -32.03
C GLY A 606 -5.58 -46.47 -30.65
N GLY A 607 -6.83 -46.74 -30.25
CA GLY A 607 -7.86 -47.62 -30.79
C GLY A 607 -8.31 -48.58 -29.68
N VAL A 608 -9.58 -48.42 -29.26
CA VAL A 608 -10.38 -49.16 -28.25
C VAL A 608 -10.25 -48.68 -26.82
#